data_AF-A0A1Z9N0T7-F1
#
_entry.id   AF-A0A1Z9N0T7-F1
#
_cell.length_a   1.000
_cell.length_b   1.000
_cell.length_c   1.000
_cell.angle_alpha   90.00
_cell.angle_beta   90.00
_cell.angle_gamma   90.00
#
_symmetry.space_group_name_H-M   'P 1'
#
loop_
_entity.id
_entity.type
_entity.pdbx_description
1 polymer ?
#
loop_
_entity_poly.entity_id
_entity_poly.type
_entity_poly.pdbx_seq_one_letter_code
_entity_poly.pdbx_strand_id
1 'polypeptide(L)'
;AEINIIDGNTSATSTTLVDADRVVVNDNGTMVQVAMTDVKEYIGGGTSWQAVKTSNFTAAAGQGVFCNTSGGAFTLTLPASPTIGDEVSFIDYAGTFDSNNLTIGRNSSKIHGADSDLTVATERAANTLVFTDSTQGWLLTSK
;
A
#
# COMPACT_ATOMS: atom_id res chain seq x y z
N ALA A 1 15.94 -21.98 -27.90
CA ALA A 1 16.84 -22.69 -26.96
C ALA A 1 16.75 -21.94 -25.63
N GLU A 2 15.89 -22.39 -24.74
CA GLU A 2 15.27 -21.44 -23.78
C GLU A 2 15.78 -21.54 -22.35
N ILE A 3 16.76 -22.41 -22.05
CA ILE A 3 17.38 -22.49 -20.71
C ILE A 3 18.91 -22.65 -20.80
N ASN A 4 19.56 -22.07 -21.81
CA ASN A 4 21.00 -22.27 -22.08
C ASN A 4 21.96 -21.52 -21.13
N ILE A 5 21.44 -20.82 -20.11
CA ILE A 5 22.23 -19.98 -19.17
C ILE A 5 22.14 -20.50 -17.72
N ILE A 6 21.33 -21.54 -17.43
CA ILE A 6 21.23 -22.16 -16.09
C ILE A 6 22.14 -23.41 -15.98
N ASP A 7 23.21 -23.51 -16.78
CA ASP A 7 24.20 -24.61 -16.69
C ASP A 7 25.45 -24.24 -15.85
N GLY A 8 25.47 -23.03 -15.29
CA GLY A 8 26.34 -22.68 -14.17
C GLY A 8 27.82 -22.46 -14.49
N ASN A 9 28.23 -22.33 -15.76
CA ASN A 9 29.64 -22.03 -16.09
C ASN A 9 29.95 -20.54 -16.35
N THR A 10 28.93 -19.70 -16.48
CA THR A 10 29.07 -18.26 -16.70
C THR A 10 28.46 -17.52 -15.52
N SER A 11 29.25 -16.65 -14.87
CA SER A 11 28.73 -15.75 -13.83
C SER A 11 27.52 -14.99 -14.35
N ALA A 12 26.49 -14.84 -13.52
CA ALA A 12 25.33 -14.04 -13.86
C ALA A 12 25.78 -12.63 -14.32
N THR A 13 25.29 -12.17 -15.47
CA THR A 13 25.47 -10.78 -15.88
C THR A 13 24.70 -9.87 -14.93
N SER A 14 25.24 -8.69 -14.61
CA SER A 14 24.48 -7.68 -13.87
C SER A 14 23.33 -7.17 -14.73
N THR A 15 22.15 -7.76 -14.57
CA THR A 15 20.93 -7.37 -15.27
C THR A 15 19.99 -6.69 -14.28
N THR A 16 19.51 -5.49 -14.61
CA THR A 16 18.44 -4.82 -13.87
C THR A 16 17.11 -5.46 -14.25
N LEU A 17 16.34 -5.90 -13.26
CA LEU A 17 14.98 -6.39 -13.45
C LEU A 17 13.99 -5.22 -13.39
N VAL A 18 13.04 -5.17 -14.33
CA VAL A 18 11.94 -4.20 -14.40
C VAL A 18 10.58 -4.91 -14.40
N ASP A 19 9.49 -4.16 -14.20
CA ASP A 19 8.13 -4.73 -14.16
C ASP A 19 7.75 -5.51 -15.45
N ALA A 20 8.35 -5.17 -16.60
CA ALA A 20 8.13 -5.86 -17.87
C ALA A 20 8.87 -7.21 -17.99
N ASP A 21 9.81 -7.49 -17.09
CA ASP A 21 10.57 -8.75 -17.09
C ASP A 21 9.75 -9.90 -16.52
N ARG A 22 10.27 -11.12 -16.72
CA ARG A 22 9.63 -12.35 -16.28
C ARG A 22 10.62 -13.24 -15.54
N VAL A 23 10.10 -13.98 -14.57
CA VAL A 23 10.81 -15.07 -13.90
C VAL A 23 10.24 -16.40 -14.37
N VAL A 24 11.10 -17.41 -14.51
CA VAL A 24 10.66 -18.79 -14.75
C VAL A 24 10.42 -19.45 -13.40
N VAL A 25 9.23 -20.02 -13.19
CA VAL A 25 8.86 -20.74 -11.97
C VAL A 25 8.31 -22.12 -12.34
N ASN A 26 8.37 -23.05 -11.39
CA ASN A 26 7.70 -24.33 -11.48
C ASN A 26 6.34 -24.23 -10.77
N ASP A 27 5.25 -24.28 -11.53
CA ASP A 27 3.90 -24.34 -11.00
C ASP A 27 3.33 -25.75 -11.22
N ASN A 28 3.15 -26.48 -10.12
CA ASN A 28 2.62 -27.84 -10.11
C ASN A 28 3.29 -28.80 -11.13
N GLY A 29 4.62 -28.71 -11.27
CA GLY A 29 5.39 -29.56 -12.19
C GLY A 29 5.49 -29.03 -13.63
N THR A 30 4.86 -27.89 -13.94
CA THR A 30 4.99 -27.21 -15.24
C THR A 30 5.85 -25.97 -15.10
N MET A 31 6.82 -25.80 -15.98
CA MET A 31 7.61 -24.57 -16.04
C MET A 31 6.80 -23.48 -16.74
N VAL A 32 6.55 -22.37 -16.04
CA VAL A 32 5.82 -21.21 -16.55
C VAL A 32 6.65 -19.93 -16.36
N GLN A 33 6.35 -18.90 -17.14
CA GLN A 33 6.87 -17.56 -16.89
C GLN A 33 5.84 -16.73 -16.13
N VAL A 34 6.27 -16.09 -15.05
CA VAL A 34 5.46 -15.17 -14.24
C VAL A 34 6.03 -13.76 -14.37
N ALA A 35 5.16 -12.75 -14.44
CA ALA A 35 5.60 -11.36 -14.53
C ALA A 35 6.24 -10.89 -13.21
N MET A 36 7.26 -10.04 -13.29
CA MET A 36 7.87 -9.47 -12.09
C MET A 36 6.89 -8.62 -11.27
N THR A 37 5.81 -8.12 -11.87
CA THR A 37 4.70 -7.47 -11.17
C THR A 37 4.02 -8.38 -10.16
N ASP A 38 3.79 -9.64 -10.52
CA ASP A 38 3.07 -10.60 -9.68
C ASP A 38 3.97 -11.09 -8.54
N VAL A 39 5.27 -11.25 -8.84
CA VAL A 39 6.29 -11.57 -7.84
C VAL A 39 6.45 -10.45 -6.82
N LYS A 40 6.45 -9.19 -7.27
CA LYS A 40 6.52 -8.00 -6.42
C LYS A 40 5.33 -7.93 -5.46
N GLU A 41 4.14 -8.28 -5.93
CA GLU A 41 2.94 -8.38 -5.09
C GLU A 41 3.09 -9.47 -4.02
N TYR A 42 3.61 -10.66 -4.39
CA TYR A 42 3.80 -11.76 -3.45
C TYR A 42 4.92 -11.52 -2.41
N ILE A 43 6.03 -10.88 -2.80
CA ILE A 43 7.19 -10.66 -1.92
C ILE A 43 6.91 -9.56 -0.88
N GLY A 44 5.94 -8.67 -1.11
CA GLY A 44 5.26 -7.91 -0.04
C GLY A 44 6.15 -7.15 0.95
N GLY A 45 7.32 -6.68 0.53
CA GLY A 45 8.26 -5.97 1.40
C GLY A 45 8.06 -4.46 1.35
N GLY A 46 7.16 -3.92 2.16
CA GLY A 46 7.04 -2.47 2.42
C GLY A 46 5.90 -1.76 1.70
N THR A 47 5.79 -0.45 1.95
CA THR A 47 4.66 0.39 1.53
C THR A 47 4.68 0.65 0.01
N SER A 48 3.59 0.29 -0.67
CA SER A 48 3.36 0.61 -2.08
C SER A 48 2.82 2.03 -2.22
N TRP A 49 3.71 3.00 -2.44
CA TRP A 49 3.36 4.41 -2.56
C TRP A 49 2.60 4.71 -3.85
N GLN A 50 1.41 5.29 -3.71
CA GLN A 50 0.54 5.69 -4.82
C GLN A 50 0.94 7.08 -5.35
N ALA A 51 0.53 7.39 -6.59
CA ALA A 51 0.55 8.77 -7.08
C ALA A 51 -0.29 9.68 -6.16
N VAL A 52 0.08 10.97 -6.11
CA VAL A 52 -0.61 11.99 -5.29
C VAL A 52 -2.11 12.00 -5.58
N LYS A 53 -2.92 11.96 -4.52
CA LYS A 53 -4.38 12.01 -4.59
C LYS A 53 -4.90 13.37 -4.17
N THR A 54 -5.87 13.87 -4.93
CA THR A 54 -6.52 15.19 -4.74
C THR A 54 -8.03 15.08 -4.54
N SER A 55 -8.55 13.85 -4.44
CA SER A 55 -9.96 13.53 -4.30
C SER A 55 -10.12 12.18 -3.61
N ASN A 56 -11.37 11.79 -3.33
CA ASN A 56 -11.70 10.56 -2.63
C ASN A 56 -10.96 9.34 -3.24
N PHE A 57 -10.37 8.52 -2.37
CA PHE A 57 -9.59 7.36 -2.77
C PHE A 57 -9.82 6.22 -1.78
N THR A 58 -9.96 4.98 -2.28
CA THR A 58 -10.03 3.78 -1.44
C THR A 58 -8.68 3.07 -1.50
N ALA A 59 -8.00 2.98 -0.37
CA ALA A 59 -6.71 2.31 -0.27
C ALA A 59 -6.87 0.79 -0.20
N ALA A 60 -5.91 0.08 -0.80
CA ALA A 60 -5.67 -1.32 -0.55
C ALA A 60 -4.66 -1.52 0.59
N ALA A 61 -4.65 -2.71 1.19
CA ALA A 61 -3.64 -3.07 2.18
C ALA A 61 -2.21 -2.91 1.61
N GLY A 62 -1.30 -2.42 2.44
CA GLY A 62 0.09 -2.13 2.09
C GLY A 62 0.30 -0.83 1.30
N GLN A 63 -0.75 -0.06 0.98
CA GLN A 63 -0.59 1.19 0.23
C GLN A 63 -0.21 2.39 1.11
N GLY A 64 0.60 3.28 0.53
CA GLY A 64 0.87 4.61 1.07
C GLY A 64 0.30 5.70 0.16
N VAL A 65 -0.38 6.69 0.72
CA VAL A 65 -1.08 7.73 -0.07
C VAL A 65 -0.59 9.13 0.28
N PHE A 66 -0.02 9.82 -0.71
CA PHE A 66 0.21 11.26 -0.64
C PHE A 66 -1.12 11.99 -0.86
N CYS A 67 -1.62 12.63 0.18
CA CYS A 67 -2.90 13.30 0.18
C CYS A 67 -2.69 14.81 0.01
N ASN A 68 -3.18 15.37 -1.09
CA ASN A 68 -3.09 16.80 -1.38
C ASN A 68 -4.49 17.43 -1.31
N THR A 69 -4.79 18.07 -0.19
CA THR A 69 -6.09 18.71 0.07
C THR A 69 -6.11 20.19 -0.31
N SER A 70 -5.13 20.67 -1.10
CA SER A 70 -5.09 22.07 -1.57
C SER A 70 -6.33 22.47 -2.40
N GLY A 71 -6.98 21.50 -3.05
CA GLY A 71 -8.21 21.71 -3.83
C GLY A 71 -9.51 21.52 -3.03
N GLY A 72 -9.42 21.16 -1.75
CA GLY A 72 -10.54 20.82 -0.89
C GLY A 72 -10.29 19.54 -0.07
N ALA A 73 -11.04 19.42 1.02
CA ALA A 73 -11.03 18.21 1.86
C ALA A 73 -11.55 16.99 1.07
N PHE A 74 -11.00 15.82 1.34
CA PHE A 74 -11.47 14.56 0.77
C PHE A 74 -11.32 13.39 1.75
N THR A 75 -11.89 12.24 1.39
CA THR A 75 -11.83 11.02 2.18
C THR A 75 -10.85 9.99 1.60
N LEU A 76 -9.91 9.54 2.41
CA LEU A 76 -9.14 8.33 2.18
C LEU A 76 -9.84 7.15 2.88
N THR A 77 -10.53 6.32 2.12
CA THR A 77 -11.28 5.17 2.63
C THR A 77 -10.34 3.98 2.83
N LEU A 78 -10.36 3.38 4.02
CA LEU A 78 -9.60 2.17 4.36
C LEU A 78 -10.19 0.90 3.70
N PRO A 79 -9.45 -0.23 3.67
CA PRO A 79 -9.99 -1.51 3.22
C PRO A 79 -11.28 -1.92 3.94
N ALA A 80 -12.25 -2.49 3.19
CA ALA A 80 -13.55 -2.91 3.72
C ALA A 80 -13.48 -4.21 4.55
N SER A 81 -12.54 -5.09 4.19
CA SER A 81 -12.37 -6.42 4.78
C SER A 81 -10.92 -6.65 5.19
N PRO A 82 -10.37 -5.83 6.11
CA PRO A 82 -8.99 -5.97 6.53
C PRO A 82 -8.79 -7.23 7.37
N THR A 83 -7.56 -7.73 7.35
CA THR A 83 -7.06 -8.79 8.21
C THR A 83 -5.95 -8.27 9.11
N ILE A 84 -5.65 -8.99 10.20
CA ILE A 84 -4.66 -8.57 11.19
C ILE A 84 -3.32 -8.26 10.51
N GLY A 85 -2.78 -7.07 10.77
CA GLY A 85 -1.51 -6.62 10.19
C GLY A 85 -1.64 -5.90 8.84
N ASP A 86 -2.84 -5.80 8.24
CA ASP A 86 -3.02 -4.93 7.08
C ASP A 86 -2.69 -3.49 7.44
N GLU A 87 -1.91 -2.82 6.58
CA GLU A 87 -1.44 -1.46 6.82
C GLU A 87 -1.94 -0.48 5.74
N VAL A 88 -2.20 0.77 6.13
CA VAL A 88 -2.38 1.89 5.21
C VAL A 88 -1.62 3.10 5.73
N SER A 89 -0.71 3.64 4.93
CA SER A 89 0.02 4.87 5.26
C SER A 89 -0.57 6.08 4.54
N PHE A 90 -0.48 7.25 5.17
CA PHE A 90 -0.84 8.52 4.55
C PHE A 90 0.16 9.62 4.93
N ILE A 91 0.29 10.59 4.04
CA ILE A 91 1.10 11.80 4.24
C ILE A 91 0.33 13.01 3.72
N ASP A 92 0.28 14.08 4.52
CA ASP A 92 -0.12 15.41 4.06
C ASP A 92 0.94 15.97 3.10
N TYR A 93 0.66 15.79 1.80
CA TYR A 93 1.58 16.13 0.73
C TYR A 93 1.84 17.63 0.64
N ALA A 94 0.79 18.44 0.82
CA ALA A 94 0.85 19.89 0.61
C ALA A 94 1.04 20.69 1.90
N GLY A 95 0.85 20.07 3.08
CA GLY A 95 0.84 20.81 4.33
C GLY A 95 -0.46 21.59 4.50
N THR A 96 -1.60 21.04 4.07
CA THR A 96 -2.88 21.76 3.99
C THR A 96 -4.01 21.10 4.74
N PHE A 97 -3.71 20.11 5.59
CA PHE A 97 -4.72 19.42 6.41
C PHE A 97 -5.39 20.32 7.44
N ASP A 98 -4.76 21.41 7.89
CA ASP A 98 -5.38 22.34 8.84
C ASP A 98 -6.47 23.22 8.22
N SER A 99 -6.35 23.46 6.91
CA SER A 99 -7.23 24.29 6.09
C SER A 99 -8.31 23.45 5.42
N ASN A 100 -7.92 22.26 4.96
CA ASN A 100 -8.76 21.29 4.29
C ASN A 100 -8.42 19.90 4.83
N ASN A 101 -9.09 19.48 5.90
CA ASN A 101 -8.78 18.23 6.59
C ASN A 101 -8.87 17.01 5.67
N LEU A 102 -7.99 16.04 5.90
CA LEU A 102 -8.19 14.68 5.38
C LEU A 102 -9.14 13.93 6.32
N THR A 103 -10.11 13.23 5.75
CA THR A 103 -10.90 12.24 6.50
C THR A 103 -10.40 10.84 6.18
N ILE A 104 -10.06 10.06 7.19
CA ILE A 104 -9.80 8.63 7.06
C ILE A 104 -11.15 7.90 7.24
N GLY A 105 -11.70 7.42 6.13
CA GLY A 105 -12.97 6.73 6.08
C GLY A 105 -12.83 5.28 6.55
N ARG A 106 -13.57 4.89 7.58
CA ARG A 106 -13.40 3.63 8.31
C ARG A 106 -13.77 2.37 7.51
N ASN A 107 -14.62 2.54 6.50
CA ASN A 107 -15.15 1.48 5.64
C ASN A 107 -15.71 0.27 6.41
N SER A 108 -16.60 0.56 7.36
CA SER A 108 -17.26 -0.42 8.26
C SER A 108 -16.41 -0.97 9.41
N SER A 109 -15.08 -0.98 9.31
CA SER A 109 -14.19 -1.31 10.42
C SER A 109 -14.12 -0.15 11.42
N LYS A 110 -13.72 -0.41 12.67
CA LYS A 110 -13.52 0.66 13.67
C LYS A 110 -12.20 1.39 13.46
N ILE A 111 -12.09 2.60 13.96
CA ILE A 111 -10.80 3.32 14.13
C ILE A 111 -10.68 3.67 15.60
N HIS A 112 -9.59 3.26 16.26
CA HIS A 112 -9.37 3.47 17.70
C HIS A 112 -10.54 2.96 18.58
N GLY A 113 -11.18 1.86 18.17
CA GLY A 113 -12.33 1.27 18.86
C GLY A 113 -13.65 2.01 18.67
N ALA A 114 -13.69 3.08 17.87
CA ALA A 114 -14.87 3.88 17.60
C ALA A 114 -15.50 3.57 16.22
N ASP A 115 -16.83 3.67 16.14
CA ASP A 115 -17.61 3.58 14.90
C ASP A 115 -17.70 4.94 14.20
N SER A 116 -16.59 5.67 14.14
CA SER A 116 -16.48 6.99 13.52
C SER A 116 -15.23 7.08 12.65
N ASP A 117 -15.30 7.89 11.61
CA ASP A 117 -14.14 8.23 10.78
C ASP A 117 -13.14 9.07 11.59
N LEU A 118 -11.86 9.07 11.16
CA LEU A 118 -10.80 9.86 11.77
C LEU A 118 -10.54 11.11 10.93
N THR A 119 -10.73 12.29 11.52
CA THR A 119 -10.33 13.56 10.91
C THR A 119 -8.88 13.87 11.24
N VAL A 120 -8.05 14.12 10.23
CA VAL A 120 -6.66 14.53 10.36
C VAL A 120 -6.54 15.99 9.93
N ALA A 121 -6.21 16.86 10.89
CA ALA A 121 -6.21 18.32 10.72
C ALA A 121 -4.86 18.97 11.05
N THR A 122 -3.81 18.18 11.23
CA THR A 122 -2.47 18.68 11.52
C THR A 122 -1.67 18.78 10.23
N GLU A 123 -1.10 19.95 9.96
CA GLU A 123 -0.20 20.15 8.82
C GLU A 123 0.95 19.14 8.86
N ARG A 124 1.30 18.58 7.69
CA ARG A 124 2.39 17.60 7.54
C ARG A 124 2.19 16.32 8.34
N ALA A 125 0.96 16.04 8.79
CA ALA A 125 0.64 14.77 9.42
C ALA A 125 1.02 13.61 8.49
N ALA A 126 1.74 12.64 9.05
CA ALA A 126 2.10 11.40 8.39
C ALA A 126 1.97 10.27 9.41
N ASN A 127 1.28 9.20 9.04
CA ASN A 127 1.11 8.05 9.92
C ASN A 127 0.77 6.79 9.12
N THR A 128 0.86 5.65 9.80
CA THR A 128 0.36 4.37 9.31
C THR A 128 -0.75 3.91 10.24
N LEU A 129 -1.86 3.46 9.66
CA LEU A 129 -2.86 2.69 10.38
C LEU A 129 -2.60 1.20 10.15
N VAL A 130 -2.66 0.41 11.23
CA VAL A 130 -2.56 -1.06 11.18
C VAL A 130 -3.85 -1.64 11.74
N PHE A 131 -4.44 -2.59 11.01
CA PHE A 131 -5.62 -3.30 11.47
C PHE A 131 -5.27 -4.37 12.50
N THR A 132 -6.10 -4.48 13.52
CA THR A 132 -5.95 -5.46 14.62
C THR A 132 -7.08 -6.48 14.60
N ASP A 133 -8.27 -6.08 15.05
CA ASP A 133 -9.48 -6.90 15.18
C ASP A 133 -10.76 -6.05 15.10
N SER A 134 -11.93 -6.66 15.30
CA SER A 134 -13.22 -5.96 15.28
C SER A 134 -13.52 -5.13 16.54
N THR A 135 -12.72 -5.27 17.61
CA THR A 135 -12.88 -4.52 18.85
C THR A 135 -12.23 -3.15 18.72
N GLN A 136 -10.97 -3.11 18.30
CA GLN A 136 -10.18 -1.87 18.16
C GLN A 136 -10.16 -1.36 16.71
N GLY A 137 -10.24 -2.25 15.73
CA GLY A 137 -10.13 -1.92 14.32
C GLY A 137 -8.73 -1.43 13.96
N TRP A 138 -8.68 -0.28 13.29
CA TRP A 138 -7.45 0.37 12.86
C TRP A 138 -6.84 1.22 13.96
N LEU A 139 -5.54 1.07 14.20
CA LEU A 139 -4.76 1.85 15.15
C LEU A 139 -3.62 2.59 14.46
N LEU A 140 -3.32 3.82 14.91
CA LEU A 140 -2.14 4.55 14.44
C LEU A 140 -0.88 3.93 15.05
N THR A 141 0.18 3.78 14.25
CA THR A 141 1.45 3.24 14.73
C THR A 141 2.29 4.27 15.48
N SER A 142 2.01 5.55 15.27
CA SER A 142 2.70 6.67 15.92
C SER A 142 1.71 7.68 16.49
N LYS A 143 2.10 8.35 17.57
CA LYS A 143 1.29 9.40 18.23
C LYS A 143 1.54 10.76 17.60
#